data_AF-A0A9P0DWG8-F1
#
_entry.id   AF-A0A9P0DWG8-F1
#
_cell.length_a   1.000
_cell.length_b   1.000
_cell.length_c   1.000
_cell.angle_alpha   90.00
_cell.angle_beta   90.00
_cell.angle_gamma   90.00
#
_symmetry.space_group_name_H-M   'P 1'
#
loop_
_entity.id
_entity.type
_entity.pdbx_description
1 polymer ?
#
loop_
_entity_poly.entity_id
_entity_poly.type
_entity_poly.pdbx_seq_one_letter_code
_entity_poly.pdbx_strand_id
1 'polypeptide(L)'
;MDNSEVIKKARVDLSSLPTRQYLDQTVVPILMNALSYLAKERPDDPIAALASFLMKNKSTYESNSDNSPSNTEMTNVEEKL
;
A
#
# COMPACT_ATOMS: atom_id res chain seq x y z
N MET A 1 12.34 -34.98 -14.63
CA MET A 1 13.03 -33.71 -14.34
C MET A 1 11.94 -32.72 -13.99
N ASP A 2 11.79 -32.42 -12.70
CA ASP A 2 10.74 -31.57 -12.14
C ASP A 2 11.11 -30.09 -12.41
N ASN A 3 10.46 -29.47 -13.39
CA ASN A 3 10.64 -28.05 -13.68
C ASN A 3 9.62 -27.24 -12.89
N SER A 4 9.83 -27.20 -11.58
CA SER A 4 9.17 -26.25 -10.68
C SER A 4 9.80 -24.87 -10.86
N GLU A 5 9.51 -24.20 -11.99
CA GLU A 5 9.79 -22.77 -12.17
C GLU A 5 8.90 -21.97 -11.21
N VAL A 6 9.41 -21.81 -10.00
CA VAL A 6 8.89 -20.90 -8.99
C VAL A 6 8.89 -19.50 -9.61
N ILE A 7 7.72 -19.06 -10.05
CA ILE A 7 7.40 -17.67 -10.36
C ILE A 7 7.66 -16.88 -9.08
N LYS A 8 8.90 -16.42 -8.92
CA LYS A 8 9.27 -15.40 -7.93
C LYS A 8 8.64 -14.11 -8.46
N LYS A 9 7.34 -13.92 -8.19
CA LYS A 9 6.68 -12.62 -8.32
C LYS A 9 7.63 -11.61 -7.71
N ALA A 10 8.10 -10.68 -8.53
CA ALA A 10 9.02 -9.64 -8.10
C ALA A 10 8.38 -8.94 -6.91
N ARG A 11 8.89 -9.21 -5.71
CA ARG A 11 8.51 -8.46 -4.52
C ARG A 11 8.84 -7.02 -4.85
N VAL A 12 7.83 -6.16 -4.86
CA VAL A 12 8.04 -4.72 -5.03
C VAL A 12 9.02 -4.30 -3.93
N ASP A 13 10.18 -3.80 -4.31
CA ASP A 13 11.16 -3.30 -3.36
C ASP A 13 10.68 -1.96 -2.82
N LEU A 14 9.98 -2.02 -1.68
CA LEU A 14 9.43 -0.85 -0.99
C LEU A 14 10.50 0.21 -0.70
N SER A 15 11.77 -0.18 -0.55
CA SER A 15 12.87 0.74 -0.25
C SER A 15 13.26 1.64 -1.42
N SER A 16 12.92 1.23 -2.64
CA SER A 16 13.21 1.96 -3.88
C SER A 16 12.09 2.90 -4.33
N LEU A 17 10.92 2.83 -3.68
CA LEU A 17 9.74 3.57 -4.11
C LEU A 17 9.86 5.07 -3.79
N PRO A 18 9.34 5.94 -4.67
CA PRO A 18 9.10 7.33 -4.32
C PRO A 18 8.22 7.44 -3.07
N THR A 19 8.46 8.46 -2.25
CA THR A 19 7.81 8.63 -0.92
C THR A 19 6.30 8.47 -0.95
N ARG A 20 5.62 9.08 -1.93
CA ARG A 20 4.17 9.00 -2.06
C ARG A 20 3.70 7.56 -2.27
N GLN A 21 4.35 6.84 -3.17
CA GLN A 21 3.99 5.46 -3.50
C GLN A 21 4.26 4.50 -2.34
N TYR A 22 5.37 4.71 -1.63
CA TYR A 22 5.65 3.97 -0.39
C TYR A 22 4.52 4.15 0.63
N LEU A 23 4.10 5.39 0.90
CA LEU A 23 3.02 5.66 1.85
C LEU A 23 1.68 5.09 1.37
N ASP A 24 1.35 5.26 0.09
CA ASP A 24 0.13 4.78 -0.54
C ASP A 24 -0.01 3.24 -0.44
N GLN A 25 1.10 2.52 -0.55
CA GLN A 25 1.11 1.04 -0.48
C GLN A 25 1.21 0.47 0.93
N THR A 26 1.76 1.23 1.90
CA THR A 26 2.05 0.69 3.24
C THR A 26 1.03 1.11 4.29
N VAL A 27 0.73 2.40 4.40
CA VAL A 27 0.04 2.95 5.57
C VAL A 27 -1.19 3.78 5.24
N VAL A 28 -1.29 4.35 4.04
CA VAL A 28 -2.42 5.23 3.68
C VAL A 28 -3.77 4.50 3.77
N PRO A 29 -3.96 3.25 3.29
CA PRO A 29 -5.27 2.60 3.33
C PRO A 29 -5.81 2.44 4.76
N ILE A 30 -4.96 1.99 5.69
CA ILE A 30 -5.34 1.82 7.09
C ILE A 30 -5.54 3.19 7.79
N LEU A 31 -4.73 4.20 7.45
CA LEU A 31 -4.88 5.55 7.96
C LEU A 31 -6.19 6.19 7.50
N MET A 32 -6.59 6.05 6.24
CA MET A 32 -7.86 6.59 5.73
C MET A 32 -9.06 6.02 6.49
N ASN A 33 -9.05 4.71 6.77
CA ASN A 33 -10.11 4.07 7.52
C ASN A 33 -10.11 4.49 9.00
N ALA A 34 -8.93 4.60 9.61
CA ALA A 34 -8.80 5.03 11.01
C ALA A 34 -9.22 6.50 11.20
N LEU A 35 -8.87 7.39 10.27
CA LEU A 35 -9.31 8.79 10.27
C LEU A 35 -10.83 8.90 10.06
N SER A 36 -11.41 8.07 9.20
CA SER A 36 -12.87 7.99 9.02
C SER A 36 -13.58 7.54 10.30
N TYR A 37 -12.99 6.62 11.05
CA TYR A 37 -13.48 6.20 12.36
C TYR A 37 -13.42 7.35 13.38
N LEU A 38 -12.29 8.05 13.49
CA LEU A 38 -12.16 9.20 14.40
C LEU A 38 -13.15 10.32 14.09
N ALA A 39 -13.36 10.61 12.80
CA ALA A 39 -14.27 11.67 12.38
C ALA A 39 -15.73 11.39 12.80
N LYS A 40 -16.10 10.10 12.87
CA LYS A 40 -17.44 9.63 13.26
C LYS A 40 -17.61 9.55 14.78
N GLU A 41 -16.71 8.84 15.46
CA GLU A 41 -16.86 8.56 16.91
C GLU A 41 -16.41 9.73 17.79
N ARG A 42 -15.49 10.58 17.31
CA ARG A 42 -14.88 11.70 18.06
C ARG A 42 -14.53 11.34 19.52
N PRO A 43 -13.69 10.32 19.74
CA PRO A 43 -13.31 9.88 21.08
C PRO A 43 -12.55 10.97 21.84
N ASP A 44 -12.62 10.95 23.17
CA ASP A 44 -11.98 11.93 24.06
C ASP A 44 -10.45 12.01 23.88
N ASP A 45 -9.80 10.88 23.57
CA ASP A 45 -8.38 10.81 23.19
C ASP A 45 -8.23 10.28 21.75
N PRO A 46 -8.22 11.17 20.75
CA PRO A 46 -8.15 10.77 19.34
C PRO A 46 -6.83 10.11 18.96
N ILE A 47 -5.73 10.44 19.64
CA ILE A 47 -4.40 9.89 19.32
C ILE A 47 -4.32 8.45 19.83
N ALA A 48 -4.73 8.20 21.08
CA ALA A 48 -4.74 6.84 21.63
C ALA A 48 -5.71 5.92 20.87
N ALA A 49 -6.87 6.45 20.46
CA ALA A 49 -7.84 5.73 19.63
C ALA A 49 -7.26 5.38 18.25
N LEU A 50 -6.56 6.31 17.60
CA LEU A 50 -5.88 6.06 16.31
C LEU A 50 -4.85 4.94 16.43
N ALA A 51 -3.93 5.05 17.39
CA ALA A 51 -2.88 4.05 17.59
C ALA A 51 -3.47 2.66 17.85
N SER A 52 -4.50 2.60 18.70
CA SER A 52 -5.24 1.37 18.99
C SER A 52 -5.90 0.78 17.73
N PHE A 53 -6.49 1.62 16.89
CA PHE A 53 -7.09 1.18 15.63
C PHE A 53 -6.04 0.57 14.70
N LEU A 54 -4.89 1.24 14.53
CA LEU A 54 -3.80 0.73 13.69
C LEU A 54 -3.30 -0.62 14.18
N MET A 55 -3.02 -0.78 15.48
CA MET A 55 -2.52 -2.03 16.05
C MET A 55 -3.51 -3.19 15.91
N LYS A 56 -4.81 -2.95 16.13
CA LYS A 56 -5.85 -3.98 16.02
C LYS A 56 -6.08 -4.46 14.60
N ASN A 57 -5.93 -3.56 13.62
CA ASN A 57 -6.26 -3.84 12.22
C ASN A 57 -5.03 -4.18 11.37
N LYS A 58 -3.80 -4.00 11.89
CA LYS A 58 -2.54 -4.18 11.16
C LYS A 58 -2.49 -5.43 10.26
N SER A 59 -2.85 -6.60 10.79
CA SER A 59 -2.78 -7.88 10.08
C SER A 59 -3.65 -7.93 8.81
N THR A 60 -4.79 -7.23 8.81
CA THR A 60 -5.70 -7.16 7.67
C THR A 60 -5.12 -6.35 6.51
N TYR A 61 -4.25 -5.38 6.79
CA TYR A 61 -3.71 -4.47 5.77
C TYR A 61 -2.31 -4.87 5.28
N GLU A 62 -1.51 -5.58 6.08
CA GLU A 62 -0.19 -6.06 5.61
C GLU A 62 -0.27 -7.13 4.51
N SER A 63 -1.40 -7.83 4.38
CA SER A 63 -1.58 -8.87 3.36
C SER A 63 -1.90 -8.34 1.96
N ASN A 64 -2.17 -7.02 1.82
CA ASN A 64 -2.68 -6.43 0.58
C ASN A 64 -1.57 -5.79 -0.29
N SER A 65 -0.31 -5.78 0.16
CA SER A 65 0.83 -5.21 -0.60
C SER A 65 1.29 -6.08 -1.78
N ASP A 66 0.73 -7.27 -1.96
CA ASP A 66 1.05 -8.19 -3.07
C ASP A 66 0.35 -7.83 -4.40
N ASN A 67 -0.41 -6.74 -4.45
CA ASN A 67 -1.15 -6.34 -5.63
C ASN A 67 -0.49 -5.15 -6.35
N SER A 68 0.50 -5.44 -7.19
CA SER A 68 1.00 -4.45 -8.15
C SER A 68 0.13 -4.47 -9.41
N PRO A 69 -0.48 -3.34 -9.82
CA PRO A 69 -0.98 -3.19 -11.18
C PRO A 69 0.21 -3.12 -12.13
N SER A 70 0.10 -3.81 -13.25
CA SER A 70 1.06 -3.80 -14.34
C SER A 70 1.27 -2.38 -14.86
N ASN A 71 2.55 -2.03 -14.98
CA ASN A 71 3.13 -0.83 -15.59
C ASN A 71 2.25 -0.19 -16.69
N THR A 72 1.78 1.05 -16.49
CA THR A 72 1.17 1.87 -17.55
C THR A 72 2.28 2.39 -18.46
N GLU A 73 2.30 1.82 -19.66
CA GLU A 73 2.93 2.24 -20.92
C GLU A 73 3.35 3.72 -20.97
N MET A 74 4.67 3.96 -21.04
CA MET A 74 5.24 5.27 -21.40
C MET A 74 4.98 5.51 -22.89
N THR A 75 4.17 6.52 -23.22
CA THR A 75 3.89 6.95 -24.59
C THR A 75 5.16 7.47 -25.26
N ASN A 76 5.70 6.70 -26.19
CA ASN A 76 6.77 7.10 -27.09
C ASN A 76 6.17 8.02 -28.16
N VAL A 77 6.23 9.35 -27.98
CA VAL A 77 5.97 10.28 -29.08
C VAL A 77 7.22 10.36 -29.95
N GLU A 78 7.25 9.50 -30.95
CA GLU A 78 8.29 9.45 -31.98
C GLU A 78 8.24 10.74 -32.80
N GLU A 79 9.24 11.57 -32.60
CA GLU A 79 9.67 12.67 -33.44
C GLU A 79 9.96 12.12 -34.85
N LYS A 80 9.16 12.50 -35.85
CA LYS A 80 9.53 12.28 -37.25
C LYS A 80 9.19 13.49 -38.11
N LEU A 81 10.27 14.01 -38.69
CA LEU A 81 10.42 15.07 -39.67
C LEU A 81 9.58 14.83 -40.93
#